data_AF-A0A8T7I1U9-F1
#
_entry.id   AF-A0A8T7I1U9-F1
#
_cell.length_a   1.000
_cell.length_b   1.000
_cell.length_c   1.000
_cell.angle_alpha   90.00
_cell.angle_beta   90.00
_cell.angle_gamma   90.00
#
_symmetry.space_group_name_H-M   'P 1'
#
loop_
_entity.id
_entity.type
_entity.pdbx_description
1 polymer ?
#
loop_
_entity_poly.entity_id
_entity_poly.type
_entity_poly.pdbx_seq_one_letter_code
_entity_poly.pdbx_strand_id
1 'polypeptide(L)' 'MKQGIHPKYEEITATCSCGNVIKVGSTLGKDINLDVCSACHPFFTGKQKIVDTGGRVDRFRKRFGARGKK' A
#
# COMPACT_ATOMS: atom_id res chain seq x y z
N MET A 1 27.90 -18.11 -0.16
CA MET A 1 27.49 -19.22 0.72
C MET A 1 28.73 -20.01 1.17
N LYS A 2 29.27 -19.72 2.35
CA LYS A 2 30.23 -20.60 3.03
C LYS A 2 29.47 -21.73 3.71
N GLN A 3 29.94 -22.97 3.61
CA GLN A 3 29.29 -24.12 4.23
C GLN A 3 29.19 -23.92 5.75
N GLY A 4 28.00 -24.17 6.31
CA GLY A 4 27.78 -24.28 7.76
C GLY A 4 27.35 -23.03 8.54
N ILE A 5 27.43 -21.82 7.98
CA ILE A 5 27.10 -20.58 8.72
C ILE A 5 25.85 -19.84 8.23
N HIS A 6 25.15 -20.38 7.24
CA HIS A 6 24.01 -19.69 6.62
C HIS A 6 22.69 -20.28 7.12
N PRO A 7 21.70 -19.43 7.44
CA PRO A 7 20.35 -19.89 7.74
C PRO A 7 19.77 -20.65 6.54
N LYS A 8 18.85 -21.60 6.82
CA LYS A 8 18.13 -22.32 5.76
C LYS A 8 17.37 -21.30 4.92
N TYR A 9 17.65 -21.27 3.62
CA TYR A 9 17.02 -20.40 2.65
C TYR A 9 16.18 -21.27 1.73
N GLU A 10 14.86 -21.07 1.77
CA GLU A 10 13.89 -21.90 1.05
C GLU A 10 12.97 -20.99 0.23
N GLU A 11 12.44 -21.54 -0.87
CA GLU A 11 11.51 -20.81 -1.72
C GLU A 11 10.12 -20.80 -1.06
N ILE A 12 9.59 -19.60 -0.83
CA ILE A 12 8.27 -19.39 -0.20
C ILE A 12 7.33 -18.68 -1.17
N THR A 13 6.03 -18.91 -1.00
CA THR A 13 5.01 -18.18 -1.75
C THR A 13 4.49 -17.02 -0.93
N ALA A 14 4.52 -15.82 -1.52
CA ALA A 14 3.97 -14.61 -0.93
C ALA A 14 2.68 -14.22 -1.66
N THR A 15 1.55 -14.45 -1.03
CA THR A 15 0.19 -14.18 -1.54
C THR A 15 -0.26 -12.81 -1.06
N CYS A 16 -0.52 -11.89 -1.99
CA CYS A 16 -1.01 -10.57 -1.64
C CYS A 16 -2.53 -10.42 -1.78
N SER A 17 -3.14 -9.57 -0.95
CA SER A 17 -4.54 -9.13 -1.06
C SER A 17 -4.90 -8.59 -2.46
N CYS A 18 -3.91 -8.12 -3.21
CA CYS A 18 -4.05 -7.67 -4.62
C CYS A 18 -4.27 -8.84 -5.61
N GLY A 19 -4.24 -10.09 -5.17
CA GLY A 19 -4.30 -11.31 -6.00
C GLY A 19 -2.96 -11.71 -6.61
N ASN A 20 -1.89 -10.94 -6.35
CA ASN A 20 -0.55 -11.24 -6.85
C ASN A 20 0.12 -12.31 -6.00
N VAL A 21 0.72 -13.30 -6.66
CA VAL A 21 1.47 -14.40 -6.03
C VAL A 21 2.94 -14.26 -6.43
N ILE A 22 3.78 -13.94 -5.46
CA ILE A 22 5.21 -13.70 -5.69
C ILE A 22 5.98 -14.87 -5.08
N LYS A 23 6.77 -15.58 -5.90
CA LYS A 23 7.72 -16.59 -5.40
C LYS A 23 9.00 -15.88 -4.99
N VAL A 24 9.35 -15.95 -3.72
CA VAL A 24 10.57 -15.33 -3.18
C VAL A 24 11.32 -16.33 -2.33
N GLY A 25 12.65 -16.32 -2.41
CA GLY A 25 13.44 -17.07 -1.45
C GLY A 25 13.51 -16.31 -0.12
N SER A 26 13.23 -16.99 0.98
CA SER A 26 13.31 -16.42 2.33
C SER A 26 13.83 -17.45 3.31
N THR A 27 14.38 -16.97 4.43
CA THR A 27 14.80 -17.82 5.54
C THR A 27 13.65 -18.20 6.48
N LEU A 28 12.46 -17.66 6.24
CA LEU A 28 11.29 -17.86 7.09
C LEU A 28 10.61 -19.23 6.86
N GLY A 29 10.85 -19.87 5.70
CA GLY A 29 10.37 -21.23 5.37
C GLY A 29 8.85 -21.41 5.42
N LYS A 30 8.08 -20.32 5.38
CA LYS A 30 6.62 -20.31 5.48
C LYS A 30 6.02 -19.37 4.46
N ASP A 31 4.84 -19.70 3.98
CA ASP A 31 4.06 -18.83 3.09
C ASP A 31 3.65 -17.55 3.82
N ILE A 32 3.68 -16.43 3.09
CA ILE A 32 3.45 -15.10 3.64
C ILE A 32 2.20 -14.50 2.98
N ASN A 33 1.25 -14.08 3.82
CA ASN A 33 0.15 -13.23 3.36
C ASN A 33 0.55 -11.75 3.45
N LEU A 34 0.58 -11.06 2.31
CA LEU A 34 0.96 -9.66 2.19
C LEU A 34 -0.28 -8.78 2.05
N ASP A 35 -0.39 -7.73 2.87
CA ASP A 35 -1.49 -6.77 2.74
C ASP A 35 -1.28 -5.80 1.56
N VAL A 36 -0.01 -5.44 1.31
CA VAL A 36 0.36 -4.52 0.22
C VAL A 36 1.58 -5.05 -0.54
N CYS A 37 1.41 -5.24 -1.85
CA CYS A 37 2.42 -5.64 -2.82
C CYS A 37 3.01 -4.40 -3.55
N SER A 38 4.16 -4.55 -4.19
CA SER A 38 4.73 -3.51 -5.07
C SER A 38 3.76 -3.08 -6.18
N ALA A 39 2.87 -3.98 -6.61
CA ALA A 39 1.85 -3.67 -7.61
C ALA A 39 0.67 -2.86 -7.06
N CYS A 40 0.41 -2.84 -5.74
CA CYS A 40 -0.74 -2.14 -5.16
C CYS A 40 -0.38 -1.00 -4.21
N HIS A 41 0.89 -0.83 -3.82
CA HIS A 41 1.26 0.30 -2.95
C HIS A 41 0.97 1.62 -3.68
N PRO A 42 0.25 2.58 -3.05
CA PRO A 42 -0.10 3.88 -3.65
C PRO A 42 1.10 4.66 -4.20
N PHE A 43 2.28 4.43 -3.62
CA PHE A 43 3.56 4.96 -4.10
C PHE A 43 3.94 4.44 -5.50
N PHE A 44 3.85 3.13 -5.73
CA PHE A 44 4.20 2.52 -7.02
C PHE A 44 3.12 2.72 -8.08
N THR A 45 1.86 2.86 -7.66
CA THR A 45 0.72 3.10 -8.58
C THR A 45 0.53 4.58 -8.93
N GLY A 46 1.34 5.48 -8.35
CA GLY A 46 1.33 6.92 -8.66
C GLY A 46 0.07 7.67 -8.22
N LYS A 47 -0.87 7.01 -7.54
CA LYS A 47 -2.08 7.64 -6.99
C LYS A 47 -1.75 8.28 -5.65
N GLN A 48 -1.00 9.37 -5.71
CA GLN A 48 -0.86 10.25 -4.56
C GLN A 48 -2.25 10.80 -4.25
N LYS A 49 -2.80 10.43 -3.08
CA LYS A 49 -4.04 11.02 -2.57
C LYS A 49 -3.71 12.50 -2.36
N ILE A 50 -4.06 13.35 -3.34
CA ILE A 50 -4.02 14.80 -3.18
C ILE A 50 -4.91 15.06 -1.97
N VAL A 51 -4.31 15.42 -0.85
CA VAL A 51 -5.05 15.86 0.33
C VAL A 51 -5.67 17.18 -0.09
N ASP A 52 -6.92 17.12 -0.55
CA ASP A 52 -7.71 18.23 -1.07
C ASP A 52 -7.71 19.42 -0.11
N THR A 53 -6.71 20.29 -0.25
CA THR A 53 -6.69 21.63 0.36
C THR A 53 -7.88 22.45 -0.16
N GLY A 54 -8.42 22.09 -1.34
CA GLY A 54 -9.63 22.66 -1.94
C GLY A 54 -10.93 22.29 -1.20
N GLY A 55 -10.96 21.18 -0.45
CA GLY A 55 -12.18 20.70 0.20
C GLY A 55 -12.66 21.57 1.37
N ARG A 56 -11.75 22.27 2.07
CA ARG A 56 -12.13 23.14 3.20
C ARG A 56 -12.82 24.42 2.74
N VAL A 57 -12.34 25.04 1.66
CA VAL A 57 -12.95 26.25 1.09
C VAL A 57 -14.31 25.92 0.46
N ASP A 58 -14.43 24.77 -0.23
CA ASP A 58 -15.70 24.33 -0.81
C ASP A 58 -16.73 23.98 0.29
N ARG A 59 -16.30 23.32 1.38
CA ARG A 59 -17.15 23.09 2.57
C ARG A 59 -17.57 24.38 3.25
N PHE A 60 -16.70 25.38 3.33
CA PHE A 60 -17.02 26.69 3.87
C PHE A 60 -18.05 27.42 2.99
N ARG A 61 -17.83 27.46 1.67
CA ARG A 61 -18.78 28.03 0.70
C ARG A 61 -20.15 27.35 0.75
N LYS A 62 -20.19 26.01 0.84
CA LYS A 62 -21.44 25.24 1.01
C LYS A 62 -22.18 25.55 2.31
N ARG A 63 -21.48 25.81 3.42
CA ARG A 63 -22.09 26.09 4.72
C ARG A 63 -22.56 27.54 4.87
N PHE A 64 -21.84 28.50 4.30
CA PHE A 64 -22.06 29.93 4.56
C PHE A 64 -22.51 30.74 3.33
N GLY A 65 -22.41 30.21 2.11
CA GLY A 65 -22.80 30.90 0.89
C GLY A 65 -24.29 31.25 0.79
N ALA A 66 -25.18 30.43 1.39
CA ALA A 66 -26.62 30.69 1.40
C ALA A 66 -27.08 31.68 2.49
N ARG A 67 -26.22 31.99 3.47
CA ARG A 67 -26.55 32.84 4.63
C ARG A 67 -26.28 34.33 4.40
N GLY A 68 -25.61 34.68 3.30
CA GLY A 68 -25.25 36.07 2.94
C GLY A 68 -26.22 36.76 1.97
N LYS A 69 -27.28 36.09 1.51
CA LYS A 69 -28.29 36.70 0.64
C LYS A 69 -29.41 37.28 1.51
N LYS A 70 -29.16 38.48 2.04
CA LYS A 70 -30.22 39.45 2.36
C LYS A 70 -30.25 40.46 1.22
#